data_AF-A0A916DZJ3-F1
#
_entry.id   AF-A0A916DZJ3-F1
#
_cell.length_a   1.000
_cell.length_b   1.000
_cell.length_c   1.000
_cell.angle_alpha   90.00
_cell.angle_beta   90.00
_cell.angle_gamma   90.00
#
_symmetry.space_group_name_H-M   'P 1'
#
loop_
_entity.id
_entity.type
_entity.pdbx_description
1 polymer ?
#
loop_
_entity_poly.entity_id
_entity_poly.type
_entity_poly.pdbx_seq_one_letter_code
_entity_poly.pdbx_strand_id
1 'polypeptide(L)'
;MAISIKALPTETSEELKEFRQKCIQFYNYRWKQFDFELYLLAYFLHPKYRGKGLIPETYQIIQRKALTLWQKIGGGSNSALALAIQMNDYDNYKSPYNFSYVDELQTSSSWWLGCKQSNHYLQELALYILSIVPHSASCECVFSILNWFTQKRRSRLKVEKVSNMAQLHSLNA
;
A
#
# COMPACT_ATOMS: atom_id res chain seq x y z
N MET A 1 -0.43 -12.78 -7.95
CA MET A 1 0.58 -13.58 -7.22
C MET A 1 1.96 -13.26 -7.81
N ALA A 2 2.92 -12.78 -7.01
CA ALA A 2 4.27 -12.43 -7.47
C ALA A 2 5.23 -13.63 -7.45
N ILE A 3 6.20 -13.65 -8.36
CA ILE A 3 7.14 -14.76 -8.57
C ILE A 3 8.21 -14.80 -7.45
N SER A 4 8.39 -15.96 -6.83
CA SER A 4 9.38 -16.21 -5.76
C SER A 4 10.83 -15.92 -6.17
N ILE A 5 11.59 -15.34 -5.24
CA ILE A 5 13.03 -15.07 -5.33
C ILE A 5 13.83 -16.38 -5.49
N LYS A 6 14.71 -16.45 -6.50
CA LYS A 6 15.38 -17.70 -6.91
C LYS A 6 16.70 -18.03 -6.20
N ALA A 7 17.47 -17.10 -5.61
CA ALA A 7 18.71 -17.51 -4.89
C ALA A 7 19.31 -16.46 -3.93
N LEU A 8 19.97 -16.98 -2.87
CA LEU A 8 20.90 -16.35 -1.92
C LEU A 8 22.10 -17.32 -1.74
N PRO A 9 23.25 -16.90 -1.15
CA PRO A 9 24.61 -17.35 -1.48
C PRO A 9 24.91 -18.86 -1.37
N THR A 10 25.84 -19.28 -2.22
CA THR A 10 26.31 -20.64 -2.52
C THR A 10 27.50 -21.07 -1.66
N GLU A 11 27.28 -21.32 -0.37
CA GLU A 11 28.13 -22.24 0.40
C GLU A 11 27.22 -23.14 1.26
N THR A 12 27.01 -24.36 0.79
CA THR A 12 25.99 -25.28 1.30
C THR A 12 26.49 -26.08 2.50
N SER A 13 26.48 -25.49 3.70
CA SER A 13 26.28 -26.31 4.89
C SER A 13 24.81 -26.77 4.92
N GLU A 14 24.56 -27.98 5.41
CA GLU A 14 23.19 -28.50 5.53
C GLU A 14 22.33 -27.59 6.44
N GLU A 15 22.96 -26.96 7.42
CA GLU A 15 22.35 -25.96 8.30
C GLU A 15 21.85 -24.72 7.53
N LEU A 16 22.57 -24.25 6.52
CA LEU A 16 22.15 -23.09 5.71
C LEU A 16 20.92 -23.43 4.85
N LYS A 17 20.84 -24.66 4.33
CA LYS A 17 19.66 -25.13 3.59
C LYS A 17 18.45 -25.24 4.50
N GLU A 18 18.61 -25.82 5.68
CA GLU A 18 17.54 -25.92 6.68
C GLU A 18 17.05 -24.54 7.12
N PHE A 19 17.98 -23.63 7.40
CA PHE A 19 17.66 -22.25 7.76
C PHE A 19 16.86 -21.56 6.64
N ARG A 20 17.31 -21.67 5.39
CA ARG A 20 16.59 -21.12 4.23
C ARG A 20 15.17 -21.68 4.14
N GLN A 21 15.00 -22.99 4.32
CA GLN A 21 13.68 -23.61 4.25
C GLN A 21 12.74 -23.09 5.36
N LYS A 22 13.26 -22.95 6.58
CA LYS A 22 12.52 -22.35 7.71
C LYS A 22 12.13 -20.90 7.42
N CYS A 23 13.04 -20.10 6.87
CA CYS A 23 12.75 -18.72 6.47
C CYS A 23 11.63 -18.65 5.42
N ILE A 24 11.67 -19.51 4.39
CA ILE A 24 10.63 -19.56 3.36
C ILE A 24 9.28 -19.93 3.97
N GLN A 25 9.24 -20.96 4.82
CA GLN A 25 8.02 -21.38 5.50
C GLN A 25 7.44 -20.27 6.38
N PHE A 26 8.29 -19.62 7.18
CA PHE A 26 7.87 -18.50 8.03
C PHE A 26 7.36 -17.33 7.21
N TYR A 27 8.07 -16.96 6.14
CA TYR A 27 7.65 -15.90 5.23
C TYR A 27 6.29 -16.22 4.62
N ASN A 28 6.10 -17.41 4.06
CA ASN A 28 4.83 -17.82 3.46
C ASN A 28 3.68 -17.86 4.47
N TYR A 29 3.97 -18.30 5.70
CA TYR A 29 2.99 -18.26 6.80
C TYR A 29 2.56 -16.83 7.10
N ARG A 30 3.51 -15.91 7.27
CA ARG A 30 3.23 -14.48 7.49
C ARG A 30 2.53 -13.84 6.31
N TRP A 31 2.95 -14.16 5.08
CA TRP A 31 2.38 -13.64 3.85
C TRP A 31 0.88 -13.93 3.73
N LYS A 32 0.44 -15.12 4.16
CA LYS A 32 -0.99 -15.50 4.20
C LYS A 32 -1.83 -14.66 5.18
N GLN A 33 -1.22 -13.96 6.14
CA GLN A 33 -1.92 -13.14 7.13
C GLN A 33 -2.22 -11.72 6.62
N PHE A 34 -1.62 -11.29 5.51
CA PHE A 34 -1.84 -9.96 4.95
C PHE A 34 -3.08 -9.93 4.03
N ASP A 35 -3.82 -8.80 4.00
CA ASP A 35 -4.94 -8.57 3.05
C ASP A 35 -4.37 -8.49 1.62
N PHE A 36 -4.18 -9.68 1.05
CA PHE A 36 -3.50 -9.89 -0.20
C PHE A 36 -4.14 -9.07 -1.32
N GLU A 37 -5.46 -8.89 -1.31
CA GLU A 37 -6.16 -8.14 -2.34
C GLU A 37 -5.86 -6.63 -2.29
N LEU A 38 -5.80 -6.03 -1.09
CA LEU A 38 -5.48 -4.62 -0.95
C LEU A 38 -4.02 -4.33 -1.36
N TYR A 39 -3.08 -5.19 -0.94
CA TYR A 39 -1.67 -5.06 -1.34
C TYR A 39 -1.47 -5.27 -2.84
N LEU A 40 -2.18 -6.23 -3.44
CA LEU A 40 -2.16 -6.42 -4.89
C LEU A 40 -2.71 -5.21 -5.64
N LEU A 41 -3.78 -4.60 -5.13
CA LEU A 41 -4.32 -3.38 -5.70
C LEU A 41 -3.33 -2.22 -5.57
N ALA A 42 -2.70 -2.02 -4.41
CA ALA A 42 -1.66 -1.01 -4.22
C ALA A 42 -0.46 -1.24 -5.16
N TYR A 43 -0.03 -2.50 -5.32
CA TYR A 43 1.04 -2.89 -6.24
C TYR A 43 0.69 -2.60 -7.70
N PHE A 44 -0.55 -2.88 -8.11
CA PHE A 44 -1.07 -2.52 -9.42
C PHE A 44 -1.07 -1.00 -9.63
N LEU A 45 -1.58 -0.24 -8.65
CA LEU A 45 -1.67 1.22 -8.72
C LEU A 45 -0.32 1.93 -8.64
N HIS A 46 0.77 1.23 -8.34
CA HIS A 46 2.09 1.84 -8.37
C HIS A 46 2.59 1.98 -9.83
N PRO A 47 2.87 3.21 -10.34
CA PRO A 47 3.12 3.44 -11.77
C PRO A 47 4.35 2.73 -12.34
N LYS A 48 5.37 2.48 -11.50
CA LYS A 48 6.54 1.65 -11.84
C LYS A 48 6.20 0.18 -12.03
N TYR A 49 5.32 -0.35 -11.19
CA TYR A 49 5.08 -1.78 -11.11
C TYR A 49 3.92 -2.19 -12.00
N ARG A 50 2.78 -1.48 -11.97
CA ARG A 50 1.61 -1.75 -12.84
C ARG A 50 1.20 -3.22 -12.89
N GLY A 51 1.31 -3.93 -11.77
CA GLY A 51 1.00 -5.36 -11.74
C GLY A 51 1.97 -6.26 -12.53
N LYS A 52 3.14 -5.75 -12.93
CA LYS A 52 4.18 -6.53 -13.63
C LYS A 52 4.55 -7.77 -12.82
N GLY A 53 4.51 -8.93 -13.48
CA GLY A 53 4.82 -10.21 -12.84
C GLY A 53 3.67 -10.82 -12.03
N LEU A 54 2.47 -10.24 -12.06
CA LEU A 54 1.26 -10.90 -11.59
C LEU A 54 0.70 -11.84 -12.67
N ILE A 55 0.21 -13.00 -12.25
CA ILE A 55 -0.54 -13.90 -13.14
C ILE A 55 -1.86 -13.24 -13.60
N PRO A 56 -2.30 -13.43 -14.87
CA PRO A 56 -3.45 -12.72 -15.45
C PRO A 56 -4.75 -12.84 -14.63
N GLU A 57 -4.99 -13.97 -13.99
CA GLU A 57 -6.17 -14.23 -13.15
C GLU A 57 -6.25 -13.29 -11.94
N THR A 58 -5.10 -12.72 -11.53
CA THR A 58 -5.03 -11.75 -10.43
C THR A 58 -5.75 -10.44 -10.79
N TYR A 59 -5.83 -10.09 -12.07
CA TYR A 59 -6.42 -8.82 -12.50
C TYR A 59 -7.88 -8.70 -12.09
N GLN A 60 -8.67 -9.77 -12.22
CA GLN A 60 -10.09 -9.77 -11.82
C GLN A 60 -10.26 -9.58 -10.30
N ILE A 61 -9.32 -10.10 -9.50
CA ILE A 61 -9.30 -9.89 -8.05
C ILE A 61 -9.02 -8.42 -7.72
N ILE A 62 -8.01 -7.84 -8.37
CA ILE A 62 -7.63 -6.43 -8.22
C ILE A 62 -8.78 -5.50 -8.60
N GLN A 63 -9.40 -5.73 -9.76
CA GLN A 63 -10.53 -4.93 -10.24
C GLN A 63 -11.72 -5.00 -9.28
N ARG A 64 -12.10 -6.21 -8.84
CA ARG A 64 -13.19 -6.38 -7.87
C ARG A 64 -12.91 -5.69 -6.54
N LYS A 65 -11.67 -5.77 -6.04
CA LYS A 65 -11.25 -5.06 -4.81
C LYS A 65 -11.36 -3.55 -4.98
N ALA A 66 -10.92 -3.02 -6.12
CA ALA A 66 -11.00 -1.59 -6.45
C ALA A 66 -12.44 -1.09 -6.46
N LEU A 67 -13.34 -1.81 -7.15
CA LEU A 67 -14.76 -1.45 -7.23
C LEU A 67 -15.46 -1.54 -5.87
N THR A 68 -15.14 -2.57 -5.08
CA THR A 68 -15.68 -2.73 -3.72
C THR A 68 -15.23 -1.58 -2.81
N LEU A 69 -13.96 -1.17 -2.92
CA LEU A 69 -13.45 -0.06 -2.13
C LEU A 69 -14.05 1.28 -2.58
N TRP A 70 -14.19 1.48 -3.89
CA TRP A 70 -14.82 2.67 -4.46
C TRP A 70 -16.26 2.86 -3.96
N GLN A 71 -17.05 1.79 -3.92
CA GLN A 71 -18.40 1.83 -3.36
C GLN A 71 -18.39 2.17 -1.87
N LYS A 72 -17.43 1.63 -1.10
CA LYS A 72 -17.30 1.91 0.35
C LYS A 72 -16.98 3.36 0.66
N ILE A 73 -16.28 4.07 -0.22
CA ILE A 73 -15.99 5.50 -0.06
C ILE A 73 -17.08 6.42 -0.64
N GLY A 74 -18.23 5.85 -1.02
CA GLY A 74 -19.40 6.62 -1.48
C GLY A 74 -19.55 6.70 -3.01
N GLY A 75 -18.76 5.95 -3.77
CA GLY A 75 -18.84 5.91 -5.23
C GLY A 75 -20.12 5.26 -5.76
N GLY A 76 -20.79 5.93 -6.71
CA GLY A 76 -22.01 5.42 -7.37
C GLY A 76 -21.72 4.47 -8.54
N SER A 77 -22.76 3.78 -9.03
CA SER A 77 -22.65 2.77 -10.11
C SER A 77 -22.02 3.30 -11.40
N ASN A 78 -22.38 4.51 -11.84
CA ASN A 78 -21.81 5.11 -13.05
C ASN A 78 -20.31 5.41 -12.89
N SER A 79 -19.91 5.92 -11.72
CA SER A 79 -18.49 6.16 -11.41
C SER A 79 -17.70 4.86 -11.28
N ALA A 80 -18.33 3.78 -10.79
CA ALA A 80 -17.70 2.45 -10.72
C ALA A 80 -17.43 1.87 -12.13
N LEU A 81 -18.37 2.05 -13.08
CA LEU A 81 -18.15 1.67 -14.48
C LEU A 81 -17.00 2.47 -15.11
N ALA A 82 -16.99 3.80 -14.90
CA ALA A 82 -15.92 4.67 -15.39
C ALA A 82 -14.56 4.28 -14.77
N LEU A 83 -14.53 3.96 -13.47
CA LEU A 83 -13.33 3.46 -12.79
C LEU A 83 -12.81 2.17 -13.43
N ALA A 84 -13.68 1.20 -13.75
CA ALA A 84 -13.27 -0.03 -14.39
C ALA A 84 -12.63 0.21 -15.78
N ILE A 85 -13.18 1.16 -16.56
CA ILE A 85 -12.60 1.59 -17.83
C ILE A 85 -11.22 2.22 -17.61
N GLN A 86 -11.11 3.14 -16.64
CA GLN A 86 -9.83 3.79 -16.31
C GLN A 86 -8.76 2.78 -15.87
N MET A 87 -9.13 1.75 -15.10
CA MET A 87 -8.20 0.68 -14.71
C MET A 87 -7.65 -0.05 -15.95
N ASN A 88 -8.52 -0.37 -16.92
CA ASN A 88 -8.09 -0.99 -18.17
C ASN A 88 -7.18 -0.04 -18.97
N ASP A 89 -7.51 1.25 -19.03
CA ASP A 89 -6.70 2.22 -19.76
C ASP A 89 -5.31 2.41 -19.12
N TYR A 90 -5.24 2.38 -17.79
CA TYR A 90 -3.98 2.42 -17.03
C TYR A 90 -3.12 1.16 -17.25
N ASP A 91 -3.73 -0.02 -17.24
CA ASP A 91 -3.06 -1.30 -17.54
C ASP A 91 -2.51 -1.35 -18.97
N ASN A 92 -3.24 -0.74 -19.92
CA ASN A 92 -2.88 -0.68 -21.34
C ASN A 92 -2.04 0.55 -21.72
N TYR A 93 -1.52 1.32 -20.76
CA TYR A 93 -0.69 2.50 -21.01
C TYR A 93 -1.36 3.54 -21.95
N LYS A 94 -2.68 3.66 -21.91
CA LYS A 94 -3.41 4.67 -22.68
C LYS A 94 -3.39 6.01 -21.96
N SER A 95 -3.54 7.10 -22.72
CA SER A 95 -3.69 8.45 -22.16
C SER A 95 -4.84 8.50 -21.14
N PRO A 96 -4.69 9.16 -19.98
CA PRO A 96 -3.55 9.99 -19.54
C PRO A 96 -2.44 9.21 -18.82
N TYR A 97 -2.44 7.87 -18.84
CA TYR A 97 -1.53 7.00 -18.10
C TYR A 97 -0.31 6.53 -18.89
N ASN A 98 -0.03 7.15 -20.03
CA ASN A 98 0.96 6.68 -21.01
C ASN A 98 2.39 7.17 -20.75
N PHE A 99 2.60 8.10 -19.81
CA PHE A 99 3.93 8.63 -19.53
C PHE A 99 4.69 7.78 -18.50
N SER A 100 6.01 7.73 -18.63
CA SER A 100 6.90 6.91 -17.82
C SER A 100 6.99 7.41 -16.37
N TYR A 101 7.22 6.48 -15.44
CA TYR A 101 7.55 6.79 -14.05
C TYR A 101 9.08 6.87 -13.89
N VAL A 102 9.57 7.89 -13.19
CA VAL A 102 11.01 8.09 -12.92
C VAL A 102 11.22 8.10 -11.41
N ASP A 103 11.86 7.07 -10.88
CA ASP A 103 12.02 6.83 -9.43
C ASP A 103 12.73 7.99 -8.72
N GLU A 104 13.73 8.59 -9.36
CA GLU A 104 14.58 9.62 -8.77
C GLU A 104 13.88 10.98 -8.68
N LEU A 105 12.86 11.20 -9.51
CA LEU A 105 12.24 12.52 -9.70
C LEU A 105 10.82 12.60 -9.16
N GLN A 106 10.14 11.47 -8.96
CA GLN A 106 8.72 11.44 -8.65
C GLN A 106 8.40 10.37 -7.61
N THR A 107 7.46 10.72 -6.73
CA THR A 107 6.74 9.73 -5.92
C THR A 107 5.55 9.18 -6.71
N SER A 108 5.07 8.00 -6.32
CA SER A 108 3.84 7.42 -6.87
C SER A 108 2.66 8.42 -6.79
N SER A 109 2.53 9.14 -5.67
CA SER A 109 1.48 10.14 -5.48
C SER A 109 1.61 11.33 -6.44
N SER A 110 2.83 11.88 -6.62
CA SER A 110 3.05 12.98 -7.57
C SER A 110 2.82 12.56 -9.03
N TRP A 111 3.13 11.30 -9.38
CA TRP A 111 2.84 10.77 -10.71
C TRP A 111 1.33 10.72 -10.95
N TRP A 112 0.56 10.20 -9.98
CA TRP A 112 -0.90 10.18 -10.06
C TRP A 112 -1.47 11.59 -10.19
N LEU A 113 -0.95 12.58 -9.45
CA LEU A 113 -1.36 14.00 -9.57
C LEU A 113 -1.15 14.60 -10.98
N GLY A 114 -0.19 14.05 -11.73
CA GLY A 114 0.09 14.41 -13.13
C GLY A 114 -0.94 13.88 -14.13
N CYS A 115 -1.70 12.82 -13.79
CA CYS A 115 -2.76 12.28 -14.65
C CYS A 115 -3.99 13.21 -14.64
N LYS A 116 -4.00 14.23 -15.51
CA LYS A 116 -5.13 15.15 -15.68
C LYS A 116 -6.18 14.57 -16.62
N GLN A 117 -7.43 14.49 -16.17
CA GLN A 117 -8.62 14.06 -16.93
C GLN A 117 -9.86 14.83 -16.41
N SER A 118 -11.06 14.64 -16.97
CA SER A 118 -12.26 15.32 -16.43
C SER A 118 -12.87 14.59 -15.24
N ASN A 119 -12.81 13.25 -15.28
CA ASN A 119 -13.30 12.36 -14.22
C ASN A 119 -12.11 11.59 -13.66
N HIS A 120 -11.77 11.77 -12.39
CA HIS A 120 -10.48 11.33 -11.83
C HIS A 120 -10.57 10.10 -10.90
N TYR A 121 -11.58 9.24 -11.07
CA TYR A 121 -11.89 8.18 -10.10
C TYR A 121 -10.73 7.23 -9.78
N LEU A 122 -9.97 6.79 -10.78
CA LEU A 122 -8.81 5.92 -10.56
C LEU A 122 -7.68 6.65 -9.83
N GLN A 123 -7.47 7.92 -10.15
CA GLN A 123 -6.47 8.77 -9.49
C GLN A 123 -6.85 9.00 -8.02
N GLU A 124 -8.12 9.32 -7.74
CA GLU A 124 -8.62 9.47 -6.37
C GLU A 124 -8.45 8.18 -5.56
N LEU A 125 -8.83 7.05 -6.14
CA LEU A 125 -8.66 5.73 -5.51
C LEU A 125 -7.17 5.42 -5.26
N ALA A 126 -6.30 5.72 -6.21
CA ALA A 126 -4.87 5.50 -6.07
C ALA A 126 -4.26 6.35 -4.96
N LEU A 127 -4.56 7.65 -4.93
CA LEU A 127 -4.09 8.54 -3.87
C LEU A 127 -4.61 8.10 -2.50
N TYR A 128 -5.88 7.68 -2.42
CA TYR A 128 -6.45 7.14 -1.19
C TYR A 128 -5.70 5.91 -0.69
N ILE A 129 -5.50 4.90 -1.55
CA ILE A 129 -4.81 3.65 -1.16
C ILE A 129 -3.34 3.91 -0.84
N LEU A 130 -2.65 4.72 -1.64
CA LEU A 130 -1.23 5.01 -1.45
C LEU A 130 -0.95 5.88 -0.22
N SER A 131 -1.96 6.56 0.33
CA SER A 131 -1.86 7.27 1.62
C SER A 131 -1.85 6.33 2.82
N ILE A 132 -2.26 5.07 2.65
CA ILE A 132 -2.25 4.08 3.72
C ILE A 132 -0.82 3.65 4.00
N VAL A 133 -0.32 4.00 5.19
CA VAL A 133 1.01 3.59 5.65
C VAL A 133 0.99 2.08 5.93
N PRO A 134 1.84 1.27 5.26
CA PRO A 134 1.80 -0.19 5.38
C PRO A 134 2.38 -0.73 6.70
N HIS A 135 2.77 0.15 7.63
CA HIS A 135 3.36 -0.24 8.91
C HIS A 135 2.74 0.52 10.08
N SER A 136 2.60 -0.16 11.22
CA SER A 136 2.21 0.44 12.50
C SER A 136 3.34 1.26 13.14
N ALA A 137 4.58 1.12 12.65
CA ALA A 137 5.74 1.73 13.30
C ALA A 137 5.70 3.26 13.38
N SER A 138 4.98 3.95 12.46
CA SER A 138 4.75 5.39 12.59
C SER A 138 3.95 5.72 13.85
N CYS A 139 2.90 4.94 14.13
CA CYS A 139 2.14 5.05 15.38
C CYS A 139 3.01 4.68 16.58
N GLU A 140 3.85 3.64 16.48
CA GLU A 140 4.76 3.23 17.55
C GLU A 140 5.81 4.30 17.88
N CYS A 141 6.28 5.07 16.89
CA CYS A 141 7.15 6.21 17.11
C CYS A 141 6.44 7.29 17.94
N VAL A 142 5.21 7.66 17.56
CA VAL A 142 4.39 8.61 18.33
C VAL A 142 4.12 8.08 19.75
N PHE A 143 3.79 6.79 19.90
CA PHE A 143 3.58 6.19 21.21
C PHE A 143 4.86 6.12 22.04
N SER A 144 6.04 5.96 21.42
CA SER A 144 7.33 6.00 22.11
C SER A 144 7.63 7.39 22.67
N ILE A 145 7.32 8.46 21.92
CA ILE A 145 7.42 9.85 22.40
C ILE A 145 6.44 10.09 23.55
N LEU A 146 5.20 9.62 23.40
CA LEU A 146 4.17 9.77 24.42
C LEU A 146 4.41 8.90 25.66
N ASN A 147 5.27 7.88 25.56
CA ASN A 147 5.56 6.94 26.63
C ASN A 147 6.07 7.65 27.89
N TRP A 148 6.77 8.78 27.73
CA TRP A 148 7.19 9.62 28.86
C TRP A 148 6.02 10.14 29.71
N PHE A 149 4.87 10.42 29.09
CA PHE A 149 3.67 10.90 29.76
C PHE A 149 2.79 9.77 30.30
N THR A 150 2.87 8.58 29.71
CA THR A 150 1.97 7.44 30.03
C THR A 150 2.62 6.37 30.91
N GLN A 151 3.93 6.45 31.19
CA GLN A 151 4.67 5.51 32.05
C GLN A 151 4.34 5.61 33.54
N LYS A 152 4.94 4.72 34.36
CA LYS A 152 4.68 4.50 35.80
C LYS A 152 4.68 5.77 36.68
N ARG A 153 5.28 6.88 36.23
CA ARG A 153 5.22 8.16 36.92
C ARG A 153 3.83 8.76 36.67
N ARG A 154 2.95 8.74 37.67
CA ARG A 154 1.57 9.25 37.55
C ARG A 154 1.56 10.71 37.09
N SER A 155 1.34 10.93 35.80
CA SER A 155 0.94 12.22 35.26
C SER A 155 -0.57 12.36 35.49
N ARG A 156 -1.04 13.53 35.96
CA ARG A 156 -2.49 13.81 36.14
C ARG A 156 -3.17 14.18 34.81
N LEU A 157 -2.64 13.68 33.70
CA LEU A 157 -3.12 14.01 32.37
C LEU A 157 -4.28 13.07 32.02
N LYS A 158 -5.41 13.66 31.63
CA LYS A 158 -6.53 12.88 31.06
C LYS A 158 -6.13 12.38 29.68
N VAL A 159 -6.70 11.23 29.29
CA VAL A 159 -6.48 10.62 27.96
C VAL A 159 -6.71 11.61 26.82
N GLU A 160 -7.76 12.42 26.91
CA GLU A 160 -8.08 13.49 25.95
C GLU A 160 -6.93 14.51 25.80
N LYS A 161 -6.29 14.93 26.89
CA LYS A 161 -5.14 15.84 26.83
C LYS A 161 -3.93 15.17 26.17
N VAL A 162 -3.68 13.90 26.45
CA VAL A 162 -2.60 13.14 25.80
C VAL A 162 -2.84 13.00 24.30
N SER A 163 -4.09 12.74 23.90
CA SER A 163 -4.49 12.68 22.50
C SER A 163 -4.30 14.02 21.77
N ASN A 164 -4.72 15.14 22.38
CA ASN A 164 -4.56 16.46 21.80
C ASN A 164 -3.07 16.84 21.64
N MET A 165 -2.22 16.49 22.61
CA MET A 165 -0.77 16.70 22.51
C MET A 165 -0.15 15.88 21.37
N ALA A 166 -0.59 14.63 21.20
CA ALA A 166 -0.15 13.77 20.09
C ALA A 166 -0.52 14.39 18.73
N GLN A 167 -1.77 14.88 18.60
CA GLN A 167 -2.25 15.54 17.40
C GLN A 167 -1.47 16.82 17.08
N LEU A 168 -1.25 17.67 18.09
CA LEU A 168 -0.43 18.89 17.93
C LEU A 168 1.00 18.59 17.48
N HIS A 169 1.62 17.54 18.03
CA HIS A 169 2.94 17.11 17.60
C HIS A 169 2.94 16.64 16.14
N SER A 170 1.95 15.84 15.73
CA SER A 170 1.85 15.34 14.34
C SER A 170 1.52 16.40 13.30
N LEU A 171 0.94 17.54 13.71
CA LEU A 171 0.61 18.66 12.82
C LEU A 171 1.80 19.62 12.59
N ASN A 172 2.76 19.62 13.50
CA ASN A 172 3.91 20.54 13.50
C ASN A 172 5.25 19.87 13.11
N ALA A 173 5.23 18.60 12.74
CA ALA A 173 6.38 17.80 12.32
C ALA A 173 6.30 17.49 10.83
#